data_AF-A0A1Y1X088-F1
#
_entry.id   AF-A0A1Y1X088-F1
#
_cell.length_a   1.000
_cell.length_b   1.000
_cell.length_c   1.000
_cell.angle_alpha   90.00
_cell.angle_beta   90.00
_cell.angle_gamma   90.00
#
_symmetry.space_group_name_H-M   'P 1'
#
loop_
_entity.id
_entity.type
_entity.pdbx_description
1 polymer ?
#
loop_
_entity_poly.entity_id
_entity_poly.type
_entity_poly.pdbx_seq_one_letter_code
_entity_poly.pdbx_strand_id
1 'polypeptide(L)'
;MTILRAGGSALDAVEEAIKVLENDPFTNAGFGSNLNLVGEVECDASVMEGLEERFASVGAVSGRLLEESSPTDDWLSLVLGIYNPISAAARLLRADSEEPLSLGRISPIFLAGDGARKWAKTQQIQCFNPEEGALVSSEAKASYHTYIERLQHEMNRNSPADCEETEVATQPESRKKARLDRNLMDTVGAICIDSTGNLASGVSSGGICLKFPGRVGEAAVYGAGCWAQNPNKTPGFACSVTGTGEQIMKILAAKTCCDRLVCTEDTHSALDSYMQHDFLDGEFWYTHSTPSMVFTLMHKFQGIGYMSDSHRRPKTTISRLNSDNNPGYRVSGVSFTT
;
A
#
# COMPACT_ATOMS: atom_id res chain seq x y z
N MET A 1 -0.54 15.36 -11.37
CA MET A 1 -0.82 16.46 -12.32
C MET A 1 0.11 17.67 -12.21
N THR A 2 0.30 18.32 -11.05
CA THR A 2 1.19 19.50 -10.95
C THR A 2 2.61 19.21 -11.45
N ILE A 3 3.18 18.07 -11.03
CA ILE A 3 4.47 17.55 -11.49
C ILE A 3 4.52 17.39 -13.02
N LEU A 4 3.57 16.65 -13.61
CA LEU A 4 3.48 16.45 -15.06
C LEU A 4 3.38 17.78 -15.84
N ARG A 5 2.60 18.74 -15.33
CA ARG A 5 2.45 20.07 -15.95
C ARG A 5 3.73 20.92 -15.87
N ALA A 6 4.63 20.60 -14.94
CA ALA A 6 5.97 21.19 -14.85
C ALA A 6 7.03 20.42 -15.67
N GLY A 7 6.64 19.35 -16.38
CA GLY A 7 7.55 18.50 -17.15
C GLY A 7 8.26 17.41 -16.33
N GLY A 8 7.82 17.13 -15.10
CA GLY A 8 8.33 16.01 -14.30
C GLY A 8 7.84 14.65 -14.81
N SER A 9 8.56 13.58 -14.47
CA SER A 9 8.30 12.22 -14.96
C SER A 9 7.05 11.59 -14.34
N ALA A 10 6.61 10.47 -14.93
CA ALA A 10 5.55 9.64 -14.34
C ALA A 10 5.93 9.15 -12.93
N LEU A 11 7.21 8.80 -12.70
CA LEU A 11 7.72 8.36 -11.41
C LEU A 11 7.65 9.45 -10.35
N ASP A 12 8.07 10.68 -10.68
CA ASP A 12 7.98 11.82 -9.77
C ASP A 12 6.51 12.15 -9.42
N ALA A 13 5.61 11.99 -10.39
CA ALA A 13 4.18 12.21 -10.19
C ALA A 13 3.52 11.12 -9.33
N VAL A 14 3.98 9.86 -9.41
CA VAL A 14 3.57 8.76 -8.53
C VAL A 14 4.09 8.99 -7.11
N GLU A 15 5.38 9.31 -6.95
CA GLU A 15 5.99 9.56 -5.65
C GLU A 15 5.25 10.68 -4.90
N GLU A 16 5.08 11.85 -5.51
CA GLU A 16 4.38 12.97 -4.86
C GLU A 16 2.89 12.70 -4.61
N ALA A 17 2.22 11.90 -5.46
CA ALA A 17 0.84 11.49 -5.20
C ALA A 17 0.73 10.58 -3.97
N ILE A 18 1.68 9.65 -3.79
CA ILE A 18 1.68 8.72 -2.65
C ILE A 18 2.15 9.42 -1.37
N LYS A 19 3.13 10.34 -1.43
CA LYS A 19 3.54 11.17 -0.27
C LYS A 19 2.37 11.95 0.32
N VAL A 20 1.48 12.50 -0.52
CA VAL A 20 0.26 13.18 -0.04
C VAL A 20 -0.67 12.23 0.73
N LEU A 21 -0.71 10.95 0.36
CA LEU A 21 -1.50 9.93 1.05
C LEU A 21 -0.79 9.44 2.33
N GLU A 22 0.52 9.14 2.27
CA GLU A 22 1.35 8.75 3.42
C GLU A 22 1.37 9.81 4.54
N ASN A 23 1.23 11.09 4.20
CA ASN A 23 1.17 12.18 5.17
C ASN A 23 -0.23 12.34 5.80
N ASP A 24 -1.27 11.73 5.21
CA ASP A 24 -2.64 11.79 5.73
C ASP A 24 -2.80 10.76 6.86
N PRO A 25 -3.11 11.19 8.10
CA PRO A 25 -3.25 10.29 9.25
C PRO A 25 -4.45 9.32 9.14
N PHE A 26 -5.31 9.49 8.13
CA PHE A 26 -6.43 8.60 7.81
C PHE A 26 -6.09 7.54 6.72
N THR A 27 -4.82 7.33 6.39
CA THR A 27 -4.38 6.21 5.55
C THR A 27 -3.45 5.26 6.30
N ASN A 28 -3.48 3.97 5.97
CA ASN A 28 -2.57 2.98 6.55
C ASN A 28 -1.27 2.93 5.74
N ALA A 29 -0.58 4.06 5.69
CA ALA A 29 0.74 4.24 5.09
C ALA A 29 1.43 5.45 5.72
N GLY A 30 2.76 5.47 5.70
CA GLY A 30 3.54 6.56 6.30
C GLY A 30 3.12 6.88 7.73
N PHE A 31 2.59 8.09 7.95
CA PHE A 31 2.25 8.66 9.24
C PHE A 31 0.99 8.06 9.91
N GLY A 32 0.02 7.60 9.13
CA GLY A 32 -1.21 6.95 9.63
C GLY A 32 -1.10 5.43 9.78
N SER A 33 0.09 4.86 9.56
CA SER A 33 0.32 3.42 9.54
C SER A 33 -0.15 2.68 10.80
N ASN A 34 -0.70 1.48 10.59
CA ASN A 34 -0.96 0.53 11.67
C ASN A 34 0.31 0.18 12.47
N LEU A 35 0.16 0.04 13.79
CA LEU A 35 1.23 -0.40 14.68
C LEU A 35 1.32 -1.93 14.73
N ASN A 36 2.54 -2.45 14.86
CA ASN A 36 2.84 -3.87 15.05
C ASN A 36 2.58 -4.32 16.50
N LEU A 37 2.82 -5.60 16.83
CA LEU A 37 2.55 -6.18 18.17
C LEU A 37 3.27 -5.48 19.34
N VAL A 38 4.34 -4.73 19.08
CA VAL A 38 5.10 -4.00 20.12
C VAL A 38 4.84 -2.49 20.11
N GLY A 39 3.86 -2.02 19.31
CA GLY A 39 3.50 -0.62 19.24
C GLY A 39 4.39 0.24 18.34
N GLU A 40 5.20 -0.37 17.48
CA GLU A 40 6.05 0.33 16.51
C GLU A 40 5.38 0.44 15.13
N VAL A 41 5.74 1.48 14.37
CA VAL A 41 5.38 1.60 12.95
C VAL A 41 6.47 0.94 12.11
N GLU A 42 6.05 0.11 11.16
CA GLU A 42 6.88 -0.56 10.16
C GLU A 42 6.20 -0.46 8.81
N CYS A 43 6.79 0.24 7.84
CA CYS A 43 6.16 0.42 6.54
C CYS A 43 6.80 -0.47 5.46
N ASP A 44 5.99 -0.76 4.42
CA ASP A 44 6.35 -1.47 3.21
C ASP A 44 5.98 -0.56 2.02
N ALA A 45 6.90 -0.30 1.08
CA ALA A 45 6.61 0.53 -0.09
C ALA A 45 7.47 0.15 -1.30
N SER A 46 6.95 0.38 -2.50
CA SER A 46 7.65 0.11 -3.76
C SER A 46 7.21 1.01 -4.89
N VAL A 47 8.09 1.16 -5.87
CA VAL A 47 7.84 1.85 -7.13
C VAL A 47 8.37 1.03 -8.30
N MET A 48 7.75 1.21 -9.47
CA MET A 48 8.19 0.65 -10.74
C MET A 48 8.05 1.69 -11.86
N GLU A 49 9.08 1.80 -12.70
CA GLU A 49 9.09 2.58 -13.93
C GLU A 49 8.97 1.66 -15.14
N GLY A 50 8.06 1.98 -16.06
CA GLY A 50 7.71 1.09 -17.17
C GLY A 50 8.72 1.03 -18.32
N LEU A 51 9.51 2.09 -18.56
CA LEU A 51 10.38 2.18 -19.75
C LEU A 51 11.51 1.14 -19.76
N GLU A 52 12.18 0.98 -18.63
CA GLU A 52 13.28 0.02 -18.42
C GLU A 52 12.87 -1.11 -17.45
N GLU A 53 11.58 -1.20 -17.11
CA GLU A 53 11.00 -2.13 -16.11
C GLU A 53 11.74 -2.12 -14.76
N ARG A 54 12.34 -0.98 -14.39
CA ARG A 54 13.10 -0.80 -13.16
C ARG A 54 12.17 -0.77 -11.96
N PHE A 55 12.55 -1.47 -10.91
CA PHE A 55 11.81 -1.57 -9.65
C PHE A 55 12.72 -1.27 -8.47
N ALA A 56 12.17 -0.64 -7.44
CA ALA A 56 12.80 -0.65 -6.13
C ALA A 56 11.78 -0.65 -4.99
N SER A 57 12.16 -1.19 -3.84
CA SER A 57 11.31 -1.27 -2.66
C SER A 57 12.04 -1.15 -1.33
N VAL A 58 11.27 -0.81 -0.30
CA VAL A 58 11.65 -0.88 1.11
C VAL A 58 10.61 -1.68 1.89
N GLY A 59 11.05 -2.46 2.88
CA GLY A 59 10.17 -3.35 3.66
C GLY A 59 10.48 -3.37 5.15
N ALA A 60 9.44 -3.46 5.98
CA ALA A 60 9.50 -3.36 7.43
C ALA A 60 10.38 -2.18 7.92
N VAL A 61 10.33 -1.02 7.24
CA VAL A 61 11.14 0.13 7.64
C VAL A 61 10.58 0.76 8.90
N SER A 62 11.28 0.55 10.02
CA SER A 62 10.76 0.90 11.34
C SER A 62 11.12 2.30 11.83
N GLY A 63 10.15 2.94 12.47
CA GLY A 63 10.39 3.95 13.51
C GLY A 63 10.11 3.31 14.88
N ARG A 64 11.15 3.10 15.69
CA ARG A 64 10.99 2.57 17.05
C ARG A 64 10.51 3.68 17.99
N LEU A 65 9.74 3.33 19.02
CA LEU A 65 9.71 4.13 20.24
C LEU A 65 10.70 3.46 21.20
N LEU A 66 11.77 4.16 21.59
CA LEU A 66 12.71 3.65 22.58
C LEU A 66 12.08 3.78 23.97
N GLU A 67 11.11 2.93 24.26
CA GLU A 67 10.87 2.50 25.64
C GLU A 67 11.98 1.54 26.03
N GLU A 68 12.90 2.02 26.86
CA GLU A 68 13.62 1.20 27.83
C GLU A 68 14.01 2.10 29.03
N SER A 69 13.30 1.90 30.14
CA SER A 69 13.47 2.51 31.49
C SER A 69 12.93 3.94 31.76
N SER A 70 11.87 3.96 32.60
CA SER A 70 11.45 5.01 33.57
C SER A 70 10.15 5.78 33.25
N PRO A 71 9.16 5.80 34.19
CA PRO A 71 7.91 6.54 34.05
C PRO A 71 8.05 7.99 34.53
N THR A 72 8.66 8.85 33.72
CA THR A 72 8.58 10.31 33.88
C THR A 72 8.54 10.97 32.51
N ASP A 73 7.50 11.77 32.26
CA ASP A 73 7.15 12.42 30.99
C ASP A 73 8.34 13.02 30.20
N ASP A 74 8.95 12.22 29.33
CA ASP A 74 9.87 12.70 28.29
C ASP A 74 9.65 11.92 26.99
N TRP A 75 8.76 12.46 26.15
CA TRP A 75 8.36 11.89 24.86
C TRP A 75 9.42 12.08 23.76
N LEU A 76 10.62 12.57 24.12
CA LEU A 76 11.67 12.98 23.20
C LEU A 76 12.75 11.91 22.93
N SER A 77 12.46 10.62 23.20
CA SER A 77 13.30 9.48 22.77
C SER A 77 13.22 9.24 21.26
N LEU A 78 13.81 10.15 20.50
CA LEU A 78 13.93 10.16 19.04
C LEU A 78 14.53 8.86 18.49
N VAL A 79 13.70 7.99 17.92
CA VAL A 79 14.15 7.10 16.85
C VAL A 79 13.64 7.62 15.51
N LEU A 80 14.62 8.02 14.71
CA LEU A 80 14.44 8.41 13.32
C LEU A 80 13.96 7.20 12.51
N GLY A 81 12.81 7.31 11.84
CA GLY A 81 12.29 6.29 10.92
C GLY A 81 12.51 6.72 9.47
N ILE A 82 11.56 6.40 8.61
CA ILE A 82 11.41 7.00 7.28
C ILE A 82 10.00 7.59 7.24
N TYR A 83 9.88 8.91 7.05
CA TYR A 83 8.57 9.57 7.07
C TYR A 83 7.74 9.23 5.83
N ASN A 84 8.39 9.22 4.66
CA ASN A 84 7.80 8.81 3.39
C ASN A 84 8.50 7.55 2.84
N PRO A 85 8.03 6.34 3.20
CA PRO A 85 8.51 5.07 2.66
C PRO A 85 8.62 5.05 1.13
N ILE A 86 7.65 5.65 0.41
CA ILE A 86 7.68 5.72 -1.05
C ILE A 86 8.89 6.50 -1.59
N SER A 87 9.32 7.57 -0.90
CA SER A 87 10.52 8.34 -1.28
C SER A 87 11.80 7.53 -1.08
N ALA A 88 11.83 6.60 -0.11
CA ALA A 88 12.98 5.70 0.04
C ALA A 88 13.05 4.68 -1.11
N ALA A 89 11.92 4.12 -1.52
CA ALA A 89 11.84 3.27 -2.71
C ALA A 89 12.23 4.05 -3.98
N ALA A 90 11.67 5.24 -4.20
CA ALA A 90 11.95 6.06 -5.38
C ALA A 90 13.39 6.59 -5.42
N ARG A 91 14.00 6.92 -4.28
CA ARG A 91 15.44 7.23 -4.21
C ARG A 91 16.30 6.01 -4.55
N LEU A 92 15.88 4.81 -4.13
CA LEU A 92 16.62 3.58 -4.37
C LEU A 92 16.65 3.22 -5.86
N LEU A 93 15.51 3.38 -6.54
CA LEU A 93 15.40 3.24 -8.01
C LEU A 93 16.31 4.25 -8.73
N ARG A 94 16.29 5.53 -8.33
CA ARG A 94 17.14 6.57 -8.94
C ARG A 94 18.63 6.33 -8.71
N ALA A 95 19.03 5.83 -7.54
CA ALA A 95 20.42 5.57 -7.19
C ALA A 95 21.07 4.49 -8.08
N ASP A 96 20.29 3.54 -8.62
CA ASP A 96 20.78 2.53 -9.56
C ASP A 96 21.22 3.12 -10.90
N SER A 97 20.59 4.23 -11.33
CA SER A 97 20.92 4.95 -12.57
C SER A 97 22.02 6.01 -12.45
N GLU A 98 22.57 6.26 -11.26
CA GLU A 98 23.53 7.34 -11.04
C GLU A 98 24.98 6.93 -11.37
N GLU A 99 25.56 6.03 -10.58
CA GLU A 99 26.95 5.56 -10.74
C GLU A 99 27.07 4.09 -10.30
N PRO A 100 27.74 3.22 -11.08
CA PRO A 100 27.93 1.82 -10.69
C PRO A 100 28.66 1.70 -9.34
N LEU A 101 28.14 0.84 -8.45
CA LEU A 101 28.78 0.63 -7.15
C LEU A 101 30.19 0.05 -7.32
N SER A 102 31.11 0.56 -6.50
CA SER A 102 32.52 0.18 -6.53
C SER A 102 32.73 -1.34 -6.52
N LEU A 103 33.73 -1.79 -7.28
CA LEU A 103 34.05 -3.21 -7.56
C LEU A 103 33.01 -3.93 -8.44
N GLY A 104 32.21 -3.20 -9.22
CA GLY A 104 31.21 -3.79 -10.13
C GLY A 104 30.04 -4.44 -9.38
N ARG A 105 29.69 -3.89 -8.21
CA ARG A 105 28.55 -4.37 -7.42
C ARG A 105 27.25 -3.90 -8.07
N ILE A 106 26.23 -4.75 -8.04
CA ILE A 106 24.88 -4.43 -8.49
C ILE A 106 24.17 -3.66 -7.38
N SER A 107 23.40 -2.62 -7.73
CA SER A 107 22.61 -1.85 -6.77
C SER A 107 21.49 -2.72 -6.17
N PRO A 108 21.17 -2.56 -4.87
CA PRO A 108 20.06 -3.29 -4.29
C PRO A 108 18.72 -2.71 -4.76
N ILE A 109 17.86 -3.55 -5.34
CA ILE A 109 16.46 -3.19 -5.64
C ILE A 109 15.53 -3.30 -4.43
N PHE A 110 15.99 -3.89 -3.33
CA PHE A 110 15.21 -4.05 -2.10
C PHE A 110 16.11 -3.88 -0.88
N LEU A 111 15.65 -3.10 0.09
CA LEU A 111 16.27 -2.95 1.41
C LEU A 111 15.20 -3.12 2.50
N ALA A 112 15.56 -3.72 3.64
CA ALA A 112 14.62 -3.94 4.73
C ALA A 112 15.11 -3.46 6.10
N GLY A 113 14.17 -3.18 7.00
CA GLY A 113 14.42 -2.93 8.41
C GLY A 113 15.40 -1.79 8.71
N ASP A 114 16.24 -2.00 9.72
CA ASP A 114 17.30 -1.06 10.12
C ASP A 114 18.33 -0.81 9.01
N GLY A 115 18.56 -1.76 8.11
CA GLY A 115 19.45 -1.59 6.96
C GLY A 115 18.93 -0.53 5.99
N ALA A 116 17.64 -0.62 5.63
CA ALA A 116 16.95 0.39 4.82
C ALA A 116 16.92 1.76 5.50
N ARG A 117 16.60 1.84 6.81
CA ARG A 117 16.66 3.09 7.58
C ARG A 117 18.06 3.73 7.55
N LYS A 118 19.11 2.94 7.81
CA LYS A 118 20.50 3.42 7.79
C LYS A 118 20.90 3.94 6.42
N TRP A 119 20.52 3.24 5.36
CA TRP A 119 20.72 3.69 3.98
C TRP A 119 19.93 4.96 3.67
N ALA A 120 18.66 5.06 4.08
CA ALA A 120 17.84 6.24 3.84
C ALA A 120 18.44 7.51 4.48
N LYS A 121 19.06 7.36 5.66
CA LYS A 121 19.83 8.43 6.31
C LYS A 121 21.06 8.86 5.52
N THR A 122 21.77 7.97 4.81
CA THR A 122 22.90 8.39 3.94
C THR A 122 22.43 9.12 2.68
N GLN A 123 21.19 8.86 2.25
CA GLN A 123 20.53 9.57 1.14
C GLN A 123 19.80 10.86 1.55
N GLN A 124 19.95 11.30 2.81
CA GLN A 124 19.29 12.51 3.34
C GLN A 124 17.75 12.48 3.27
N ILE A 125 17.14 11.28 3.24
CA ILE A 125 15.68 11.12 3.26
C ILE A 125 15.13 11.56 4.64
N GLN A 126 13.97 12.20 4.62
CA GLN A 126 13.29 12.69 5.81
C GLN A 126 12.82 11.55 6.73
N CYS A 127 13.14 11.66 8.03
CA CYS A 127 12.99 10.57 9.00
C CYS A 127 11.82 10.72 9.99
N PHE A 128 11.10 11.84 10.00
CA PHE A 128 9.97 12.13 10.90
C PHE A 128 9.09 13.27 10.33
N ASN A 129 7.89 13.47 10.90
CA ASN A 129 7.05 14.63 10.61
C ASN A 129 7.67 15.91 11.24
N PRO A 130 8.06 16.94 10.47
CA PRO A 130 8.69 18.14 11.02
C PRO A 130 7.73 19.04 11.80
N GLU A 131 6.42 18.92 11.58
CA GLU A 131 5.40 19.73 12.27
C GLU A 131 5.07 19.14 13.65
N GLU A 132 4.94 17.81 13.73
CA GLU A 132 4.53 17.09 14.95
C GLU A 132 5.70 16.45 15.71
N GLY A 133 6.89 16.36 15.12
CA GLY A 133 8.05 15.66 15.68
C GLY A 133 7.90 14.13 15.76
N ALA A 134 6.80 13.59 15.23
CA ALA A 134 6.38 12.19 15.42
C ALA A 134 6.39 11.38 14.11
N LEU A 135 6.26 10.06 14.25
CA LEU A 135 6.05 9.09 13.17
C LEU A 135 4.71 8.35 13.27
N VAL A 136 3.95 8.58 14.34
CA VAL A 136 2.71 7.88 14.66
C VAL A 136 1.62 8.91 14.90
N SER A 137 0.54 8.87 14.12
CA SER A 137 -0.62 9.73 14.33
C SER A 137 -1.37 9.39 15.62
N SER A 138 -2.13 10.37 16.14
CA SER A 138 -3.07 10.17 17.25
C SER A 138 -4.09 9.06 16.98
N GLU A 139 -4.55 8.99 15.74
CA GLU A 139 -5.53 8.05 15.20
C GLU A 139 -4.98 6.62 15.22
N ALA A 140 -3.76 6.42 14.71
CA ALA A 140 -3.07 5.13 14.70
C ALA A 140 -2.81 4.63 16.12
N LYS A 141 -2.37 5.51 17.02
CA LYS A 141 -2.16 5.20 18.45
C LYS A 141 -3.46 4.80 19.15
N ALA A 142 -4.56 5.53 18.92
CA ALA A 142 -5.87 5.21 19.50
C ALA A 142 -6.43 3.88 18.96
N SER A 143 -6.20 3.59 17.67
CA SER A 143 -6.53 2.30 17.06
C SER A 143 -5.77 1.17 17.75
N TYR A 144 -4.43 1.28 17.85
CA TYR A 144 -3.56 0.29 18.49
C TYR A 144 -4.00 -0.05 19.92
N HIS A 145 -4.23 0.95 20.78
CA HIS A 145 -4.72 0.70 22.14
C HIS A 145 -6.04 -0.09 22.15
N THR A 146 -6.96 0.22 21.23
CA THR A 146 -8.24 -0.51 21.16
C THR A 146 -8.06 -1.95 20.68
N TYR A 147 -7.11 -2.24 19.78
CA TYR A 147 -6.84 -3.60 19.31
C TYR A 147 -6.02 -4.43 20.30
N ILE A 148 -5.05 -3.85 21.01
CA ILE A 148 -4.25 -4.58 22.00
C ILE A 148 -5.09 -4.96 23.24
N GLU A 149 -6.01 -4.10 23.69
CA GLU A 149 -6.99 -4.41 24.74
C GLU A 149 -7.90 -5.58 24.35
N ARG A 150 -8.38 -5.61 23.09
CA ARG A 150 -9.18 -6.73 22.56
C ARG A 150 -8.40 -8.03 22.57
N LEU A 151 -7.16 -8.02 22.09
CA LEU A 151 -6.28 -9.19 22.05
C LEU A 151 -6.03 -9.74 23.47
N GLN A 152 -5.71 -8.88 24.42
CA GLN A 152 -5.53 -9.25 25.83
C GLN A 152 -6.80 -9.88 26.42
N HIS A 153 -7.98 -9.32 26.13
CA HIS A 153 -9.25 -9.89 26.59
C HIS A 153 -9.53 -11.29 25.98
N GLU A 154 -9.20 -11.52 24.71
CA GLU A 154 -9.35 -12.83 24.06
C GLU A 154 -8.35 -13.86 24.62
N MET A 155 -7.10 -13.47 24.87
CA MET A 155 -6.10 -14.33 25.53
C MET A 155 -6.51 -14.72 26.96
N ASN A 156 -7.09 -13.78 27.71
CA ASN A 156 -7.60 -14.06 29.06
C ASN A 156 -8.82 -15.00 29.03
N ARG A 157 -9.73 -14.85 28.05
CA ARG A 157 -10.89 -15.75 27.86
C ARG A 157 -10.50 -17.17 27.45
N ASN A 158 -9.41 -17.32 26.70
CA ASN A 158 -8.93 -18.63 26.23
C ASN A 158 -7.92 -19.28 27.19
N SER A 159 -7.69 -18.69 28.37
CA SER A 159 -6.89 -19.32 29.42
C SER A 159 -7.72 -20.43 30.10
N PRO A 160 -7.18 -21.65 30.30
CA PRO A 160 -7.95 -22.84 30.70
C PRO A 160 -8.35 -22.87 32.19
N ALA A 161 -8.50 -21.70 32.83
CA ALA A 161 -8.82 -21.56 34.26
C ALA A 161 -10.32 -21.45 34.54
N ASP A 162 -11.09 -20.79 33.66
CA ASP A 162 -12.49 -20.42 33.92
C ASP A 162 -13.46 -21.03 32.89
N CYS A 163 -13.75 -22.32 33.04
CA CYS A 163 -14.82 -23.01 32.31
C CYS A 163 -16.15 -22.97 33.09
N GLU A 164 -16.78 -21.79 33.20
CA GLU A 164 -18.19 -21.70 33.62
C GLU A 164 -19.05 -21.07 32.51
N GLU A 165 -19.98 -21.86 31.98
CA GLU A 165 -20.97 -21.41 31.00
C GLU A 165 -21.93 -20.39 31.64
N THR A 166 -21.99 -19.18 31.10
CA THR A 166 -23.03 -18.19 31.46
C THR A 166 -23.73 -17.66 30.21
N GLU A 167 -25.04 -17.81 30.18
CA GLU A 167 -25.90 -17.45 29.04
C GLU A 167 -26.14 -15.94 28.92
N VAL A 168 -26.00 -15.44 27.68
CA VAL A 168 -26.77 -14.37 27.01
C VAL A 168 -27.05 -13.06 27.78
N ALA A 169 -26.46 -11.97 27.26
CA ALA A 169 -27.03 -10.62 27.35
C ALA A 169 -27.10 -9.97 25.96
N THR A 170 -28.22 -9.29 25.66
CA THR A 170 -28.51 -8.74 24.32
C THR A 170 -28.44 -7.21 24.28
N GLN A 171 -27.78 -6.67 23.24
CA GLN A 171 -27.59 -5.23 22.92
C GLN A 171 -26.65 -4.46 23.88
N PRO A 172 -25.98 -3.35 23.48
CA PRO A 172 -26.02 -2.62 22.20
C PRO A 172 -24.66 -2.55 21.46
N GLU A 173 -23.69 -3.40 21.79
CA GLU A 173 -22.29 -3.27 21.32
C GLU A 173 -22.10 -3.33 19.80
N SER A 174 -22.98 -4.00 19.06
CA SER A 174 -22.88 -4.21 17.61
C SER A 174 -22.73 -2.90 16.83
N ARG A 175 -23.33 -1.78 17.30
CA ARG A 175 -23.19 -0.45 16.67
C ARG A 175 -21.83 0.21 16.93
N LYS A 176 -21.16 -0.05 18.06
CA LYS A 176 -19.78 0.41 18.31
C LYS A 176 -18.78 -0.46 17.55
N LYS A 177 -18.96 -1.79 17.59
CA LYS A 177 -18.13 -2.78 16.87
C LYS A 177 -18.07 -2.44 15.36
N ALA A 178 -19.23 -2.31 14.73
CA ALA A 178 -19.36 -1.90 13.32
C ALA A 178 -19.01 -0.43 13.01
N ARG A 179 -18.53 0.36 13.98
CA ARG A 179 -17.99 1.72 13.78
C ARG A 179 -16.47 1.75 13.92
N LEU A 180 -15.88 0.87 14.74
CA LEU A 180 -14.42 0.71 14.83
C LEU A 180 -13.87 -0.12 13.68
N ASP A 181 -14.55 -1.21 13.30
CA ASP A 181 -14.15 -2.05 12.15
C ASP A 181 -14.30 -1.31 10.79
N ARG A 182 -14.76 -0.05 10.81
CA ARG A 182 -14.78 0.89 9.69
C ARG A 182 -13.51 1.78 9.60
N ASN A 183 -12.62 1.67 10.58
CA ASN A 183 -11.39 2.46 10.68
C ASN A 183 -10.12 1.64 10.39
N LEU A 184 -10.23 0.38 9.96
CA LEU A 184 -9.10 -0.27 9.28
C LEU A 184 -8.92 0.45 7.94
N MET A 185 -7.84 1.22 7.86
CA MET A 185 -7.44 1.93 6.66
C MET A 185 -6.61 1.02 5.78
N ASP A 186 -6.73 1.18 4.47
CA ASP A 186 -6.12 0.29 3.47
C ASP A 186 -4.78 0.83 2.95
N THR A 187 -4.00 -0.07 2.33
CA THR A 187 -2.80 0.25 1.53
C THR A 187 -3.12 1.32 0.48
N VAL A 188 -2.22 2.29 0.29
CA VAL A 188 -2.35 3.38 -0.69
C VAL A 188 -1.47 3.14 -1.90
N GLY A 189 -1.79 3.76 -3.03
CA GLY A 189 -0.96 3.66 -4.23
C GLY A 189 -1.44 4.56 -5.36
N ALA A 190 -0.62 4.68 -6.39
CA ALA A 190 -0.86 5.51 -7.56
C ALA A 190 -0.26 4.90 -8.83
N ILE A 191 -0.93 5.15 -9.96
CA ILE A 191 -0.43 4.88 -11.31
C ILE A 191 -0.40 6.19 -12.08
N CYS A 192 0.57 6.37 -12.96
CA CYS A 192 0.71 7.57 -13.78
C CYS A 192 1.21 7.23 -15.19
N ILE A 193 0.78 8.01 -16.17
CA ILE A 193 1.41 8.13 -17.48
C ILE A 193 1.85 9.59 -17.65
N ASP A 194 3.05 9.83 -18.18
CA ASP A 194 3.54 11.18 -18.48
C ASP A 194 3.37 11.56 -19.96
N SER A 195 3.78 12.78 -20.31
CA SER A 195 3.67 13.35 -21.66
C SER A 195 4.54 12.66 -22.72
N THR A 196 5.48 11.81 -22.31
CA THR A 196 6.29 10.97 -23.22
C THR A 196 5.67 9.59 -23.45
N GLY A 197 4.63 9.25 -22.69
CA GLY A 197 3.99 7.93 -22.70
C GLY A 197 4.62 6.95 -21.70
N ASN A 198 5.62 7.37 -20.92
CA ASN A 198 6.22 6.53 -19.88
C ASN A 198 5.22 6.31 -18.73
N LEU A 199 5.13 5.07 -18.26
CA LEU A 199 4.28 4.67 -17.15
C LEU A 199 5.10 4.55 -15.87
N ALA A 200 4.45 4.83 -14.74
CA ALA A 200 4.96 4.46 -13.42
C ALA A 200 3.82 3.96 -12.54
N SER A 201 4.18 3.13 -11.57
CA SER A 201 3.29 2.68 -10.50
C SER A 201 4.03 2.70 -9.17
N GLY A 202 3.29 2.86 -8.08
CA GLY A 202 3.83 2.76 -6.73
C GLY A 202 2.75 2.48 -5.70
N VAL A 203 3.18 1.93 -4.57
CA VAL A 203 2.32 1.45 -3.49
C VAL A 203 3.03 1.64 -2.14
N SER A 204 2.27 1.95 -1.08
CA SER A 204 2.79 2.11 0.28
C SER A 204 1.78 1.63 1.33
N SER A 205 2.25 0.95 2.38
CA SER A 205 1.42 0.33 3.41
C SER A 205 2.12 0.28 4.77
N GLY A 206 1.38 0.50 5.86
CA GLY A 206 1.76 0.09 7.21
C GLY A 206 1.56 -1.42 7.46
N GLY A 207 0.81 -2.10 6.59
CA GLY A 207 0.46 -3.52 6.72
C GLY A 207 -0.68 -3.76 7.72
N ILE A 208 -0.82 -5.02 8.16
CA ILE A 208 -1.92 -5.42 9.05
C ILE A 208 -1.69 -4.91 10.49
N CYS A 209 -2.77 -4.49 11.14
CA CYS A 209 -2.76 -4.11 12.56
C CYS A 209 -2.29 -5.29 13.43
N LEU A 210 -1.45 -5.02 14.42
CA LEU A 210 -0.84 -6.03 15.29
C LEU A 210 -0.08 -7.12 14.51
N LYS A 211 0.60 -6.76 13.41
CA LYS A 211 1.54 -7.66 12.73
C LYS A 211 2.70 -8.04 13.65
N PHE A 212 3.28 -9.21 13.44
CA PHE A 212 4.55 -9.55 14.09
C PHE A 212 5.67 -8.63 13.55
N PRO A 213 6.57 -8.10 14.41
CA PRO A 213 7.64 -7.20 13.96
C PRO A 213 8.50 -7.83 12.85
N GLY A 214 8.80 -7.06 11.81
CA GLY A 214 9.48 -7.55 10.61
C GLY A 214 8.58 -8.25 9.58
N ARG A 215 7.25 -8.34 9.78
CA ARG A 215 6.30 -8.82 8.75
C ARG A 215 6.23 -7.82 7.60
N VAL A 216 6.74 -8.24 6.46
CA VAL A 216 6.68 -7.54 5.17
C VAL A 216 5.41 -7.97 4.40
N GLY A 217 4.68 -7.00 3.86
CA GLY A 217 3.51 -7.19 3.01
C GLY A 217 3.76 -7.06 1.51
N GLU A 218 2.67 -7.05 0.74
CA GLU A 218 2.65 -6.94 -0.72
C GLU A 218 3.35 -5.68 -1.24
N ALA A 219 3.26 -4.57 -0.50
CA ALA A 219 3.73 -3.27 -0.92
C ALA A 219 5.25 -3.18 -1.08
N ALA A 220 6.02 -4.14 -0.56
CA ALA A 220 7.47 -4.22 -0.77
C ALA A 220 7.91 -5.31 -1.77
N VAL A 221 7.00 -6.19 -2.21
CA VAL A 221 7.34 -7.39 -2.98
C VAL A 221 7.17 -7.16 -4.49
N TYR A 222 8.26 -7.42 -5.23
CA TYR A 222 8.31 -7.30 -6.69
C TYR A 222 7.17 -8.06 -7.37
N GLY A 223 6.40 -7.37 -8.21
CA GLY A 223 5.24 -7.94 -8.91
C GLY A 223 3.99 -8.16 -8.07
N ALA A 224 4.04 -8.01 -6.74
CA ALA A 224 2.86 -8.19 -5.88
C ALA A 224 2.07 -6.88 -5.73
N GLY A 225 2.68 -5.86 -5.11
CA GLY A 225 1.99 -4.61 -4.75
C GLY A 225 1.86 -3.61 -5.91
N CYS A 226 2.88 -3.47 -6.76
CA CYS A 226 2.84 -2.61 -7.94
C CYS A 226 3.53 -3.23 -9.16
N TRP A 227 3.12 -2.78 -10.35
CA TRP A 227 3.74 -3.10 -11.63
C TRP A 227 3.61 -1.92 -12.60
N ALA A 228 4.61 -1.70 -13.45
CA ALA A 228 4.53 -0.78 -14.59
C ALA A 228 5.38 -1.32 -15.73
N GLN A 229 4.85 -1.31 -16.96
CA GLN A 229 5.56 -1.77 -18.15
C GLN A 229 5.16 -0.97 -19.39
N ASN A 230 6.18 -0.51 -20.12
CA ASN A 230 6.08 0.10 -21.45
C ASN A 230 6.54 -0.93 -22.50
N PRO A 231 5.68 -1.88 -22.91
CA PRO A 231 6.01 -2.78 -24.00
C PRO A 231 6.37 -1.99 -25.27
N ASN A 232 7.28 -2.53 -26.06
CA ASN A 232 7.71 -1.98 -27.37
C ASN A 232 6.56 -1.77 -28.40
N LYS A 233 5.32 -2.11 -28.04
CA LYS A 233 4.08 -1.81 -28.74
C LYS A 233 3.03 -1.43 -27.71
N THR A 234 2.37 -0.28 -27.89
CA THR A 234 1.18 0.09 -27.11
C THR A 234 0.06 -0.95 -27.24
N PRO A 235 -0.78 -1.17 -26.20
CA PRO A 235 -0.84 -0.43 -24.93
C PRO A 235 0.18 -0.87 -23.89
N GLY A 236 0.61 0.07 -23.05
CA GLY A 236 1.34 -0.23 -21.81
C GLY A 236 0.41 -0.30 -20.60
N PHE A 237 0.90 -0.91 -19.51
CA PHE A 237 0.08 -1.20 -18.33
C PHE A 237 0.79 -0.81 -17.03
N ALA A 238 0.02 -0.27 -16.11
CA ALA A 238 0.44 0.01 -14.74
C ALA A 238 -0.65 -0.46 -13.76
N CYS A 239 -0.25 -1.07 -12.66
CA CYS A 239 -1.15 -1.61 -11.64
C CYS A 239 -0.60 -1.33 -10.25
N SER A 240 -1.48 -0.99 -9.31
CA SER A 240 -1.21 -0.86 -7.88
C SER A 240 -2.32 -1.57 -7.12
N VAL A 241 -1.96 -2.39 -6.13
CA VAL A 241 -2.86 -3.34 -5.48
C VAL A 241 -2.99 -3.04 -3.98
N THR A 242 -4.16 -3.31 -3.42
CA THR A 242 -4.48 -3.12 -1.99
C THR A 242 -5.36 -4.27 -1.49
N GLY A 243 -5.20 -4.69 -0.24
CA GLY A 243 -5.96 -5.78 0.38
C GLY A 243 -5.11 -6.76 1.19
N THR A 244 -5.48 -8.04 1.20
CA THR A 244 -4.80 -9.09 1.96
C THR A 244 -3.43 -9.42 1.38
N GLY A 245 -2.36 -8.84 1.93
CA GLY A 245 -1.00 -9.02 1.45
C GLY A 245 -0.56 -10.47 1.20
N GLU A 246 -0.91 -11.40 2.09
CA GLU A 246 -0.59 -12.83 1.97
C GLU A 246 -1.25 -13.52 0.77
N GLN A 247 -2.39 -13.00 0.26
CA GLN A 247 -3.01 -13.49 -0.98
C GLN A 247 -2.34 -12.82 -2.19
N ILE A 248 -2.19 -11.50 -2.14
CA ILE A 248 -1.60 -10.67 -3.20
C ILE A 248 -0.17 -11.12 -3.56
N MET A 249 0.65 -11.43 -2.55
CA MET A 249 2.02 -11.93 -2.74
C MET A 249 2.08 -13.32 -3.38
N LYS A 250 1.16 -14.23 -3.05
CA LYS A 250 1.18 -15.61 -3.56
C LYS A 250 0.95 -15.72 -5.07
N ILE A 251 0.22 -14.75 -5.64
CA ILE A 251 -0.15 -14.73 -7.06
C ILE A 251 0.59 -13.66 -7.87
N LEU A 252 1.52 -12.91 -7.25
CA LEU A 252 2.18 -11.73 -7.84
C LEU A 252 1.15 -10.80 -8.51
N ALA A 253 0.17 -10.34 -7.74
CA ALA A 253 -1.08 -9.78 -8.26
C ALA A 253 -0.90 -8.68 -9.32
N ALA A 254 -0.09 -7.67 -9.04
CA ALA A 254 0.12 -6.54 -9.96
C ALA A 254 0.73 -7.00 -11.28
N LYS A 255 1.75 -7.88 -11.24
CA LYS A 255 2.39 -8.43 -12.44
C LYS A 255 1.42 -9.32 -13.21
N THR A 256 0.79 -10.29 -12.55
CA THR A 256 -0.12 -11.25 -13.18
C THR A 256 -1.30 -10.52 -13.85
N CYS A 257 -1.83 -9.48 -13.20
CA CYS A 257 -2.82 -8.57 -13.80
C CYS A 257 -2.28 -7.95 -15.11
N CYS A 258 -1.10 -7.32 -15.09
CA CYS A 258 -0.52 -6.70 -16.29
C CYS A 258 -0.12 -7.71 -17.38
N ASP A 259 0.36 -8.90 -17.04
CA ASP A 259 0.67 -9.99 -17.98
C ASP A 259 -0.60 -10.45 -18.72
N ARG A 260 -1.71 -10.65 -17.98
CA ARG A 260 -3.02 -10.99 -18.55
C ARG A 260 -3.50 -9.91 -19.51
N LEU A 261 -3.31 -8.63 -19.16
CA LEU A 261 -3.72 -7.48 -19.96
C LEU A 261 -2.88 -7.24 -21.23
N VAL A 262 -1.60 -7.66 -21.26
CA VAL A 262 -0.78 -7.64 -22.50
C VAL A 262 -1.21 -8.73 -23.49
N CYS A 263 -1.67 -9.88 -23.00
CA CYS A 263 -2.00 -11.05 -23.83
C CYS A 263 -3.39 -10.98 -24.49
N THR A 264 -4.05 -9.82 -24.47
CA THR A 264 -5.46 -9.66 -24.82
C THR A 264 -5.70 -8.33 -25.54
N GLU A 265 -6.64 -8.30 -26.47
CA GLU A 265 -7.16 -7.04 -27.02
C GLU A 265 -8.15 -6.36 -26.06
N ASP A 266 -8.52 -7.04 -24.97
CA ASP A 266 -9.53 -6.65 -24.01
C ASP A 266 -9.02 -6.50 -22.59
N THR A 267 -9.12 -5.28 -22.10
CA THR A 267 -8.74 -4.94 -20.74
C THR A 267 -9.85 -5.21 -19.71
N HIS A 268 -11.11 -5.32 -20.13
CA HIS A 268 -12.24 -5.48 -19.22
C HIS A 268 -12.47 -6.93 -18.81
N SER A 269 -12.81 -7.83 -19.75
CA SER A 269 -13.10 -9.22 -19.42
C SER A 269 -11.84 -9.98 -19.01
N ALA A 270 -10.64 -9.57 -19.45
CA ALA A 270 -9.39 -10.14 -18.93
C ALA A 270 -9.12 -9.75 -17.48
N LEU A 271 -9.55 -8.55 -17.06
CA LEU A 271 -9.41 -8.10 -15.67
C LEU A 271 -10.49 -8.71 -14.76
N ASP A 272 -11.73 -8.82 -15.23
CA ASP A 272 -12.77 -9.59 -14.54
C ASP A 272 -12.38 -11.08 -14.45
N SER A 273 -11.84 -11.66 -15.53
CA SER A 273 -11.31 -13.04 -15.54
C SER A 273 -10.12 -13.22 -14.61
N TYR A 274 -9.18 -12.28 -14.55
CA TYR A 274 -8.09 -12.29 -13.56
C TYR A 274 -8.64 -12.27 -12.12
N MET A 275 -9.57 -11.36 -11.82
CA MET A 275 -10.12 -11.22 -10.47
C MET A 275 -10.98 -12.43 -10.06
N GLN A 276 -11.68 -13.07 -11.01
CA GLN A 276 -12.47 -14.26 -10.74
C GLN A 276 -11.63 -15.55 -10.76
N HIS A 277 -10.71 -15.75 -11.70
CA HIS A 277 -10.02 -17.03 -11.90
C HIS A 277 -8.57 -17.05 -11.40
N ASP A 278 -7.86 -15.93 -11.29
CA ASP A 278 -6.51 -15.90 -10.70
C ASP A 278 -6.53 -15.45 -9.23
N PHE A 279 -7.54 -14.68 -8.79
CA PHE A 279 -7.68 -14.22 -7.39
C PHE A 279 -8.71 -15.01 -6.55
N LEU A 280 -9.87 -15.40 -7.10
CA LEU A 280 -10.93 -16.12 -6.36
C LEU A 280 -10.93 -17.65 -6.56
N ASP A 281 -11.16 -18.13 -7.78
CA ASP A 281 -11.68 -19.49 -8.03
C ASP A 281 -10.70 -20.46 -8.73
N GLY A 282 -9.67 -19.98 -9.43
CA GLY A 282 -8.53 -20.83 -9.82
C GLY A 282 -8.59 -21.62 -11.15
N GLU A 283 -9.24 -21.18 -12.24
CA GLU A 283 -8.91 -21.61 -13.64
C GLU A 283 -9.64 -20.86 -14.80
N PHE A 284 -8.93 -19.96 -15.53
CA PHE A 284 -8.97 -19.49 -16.96
C PHE A 284 -10.25 -18.95 -17.74
N TRP A 285 -9.98 -18.09 -18.77
CA TRP A 285 -10.80 -17.61 -19.96
C TRP A 285 -11.74 -16.35 -19.79
N TYR A 286 -12.13 -15.45 -20.77
CA TYR A 286 -11.69 -15.06 -22.15
C TYR A 286 -12.38 -13.75 -22.78
N THR A 287 -11.64 -12.89 -23.53
CA THR A 287 -12.01 -11.98 -24.70
C THR A 287 -12.89 -10.66 -24.67
N HIS A 288 -12.51 -9.67 -25.53
CA HIS A 288 -13.16 -8.42 -26.13
C HIS A 288 -13.51 -7.13 -25.28
N SER A 289 -12.98 -5.88 -25.44
CA SER A 289 -11.89 -5.23 -26.25
C SER A 289 -11.57 -3.72 -25.87
N THR A 290 -10.40 -3.13 -26.26
CA THR A 290 -9.94 -1.68 -26.34
C THR A 290 -9.25 -0.97 -25.13
N PRO A 291 -8.36 0.06 -25.34
CA PRO A 291 -7.50 0.62 -24.28
C PRO A 291 -8.21 1.66 -23.40
N SER A 292 -8.32 1.35 -22.10
CA SER A 292 -8.94 2.20 -21.06
C SER A 292 -8.09 2.17 -19.79
N MET A 293 -8.15 3.22 -18.96
CA MET A 293 -7.62 3.15 -17.60
C MET A 293 -8.68 2.46 -16.73
N VAL A 294 -8.53 1.14 -16.55
CA VAL A 294 -9.49 0.31 -15.81
C VAL A 294 -9.05 0.15 -14.35
N PHE A 295 -9.93 0.50 -13.42
CA PHE A 295 -9.74 0.24 -11.99
C PHE A 295 -10.71 -0.88 -11.58
N THR A 296 -10.19 -2.00 -11.02
CA THR A 296 -11.03 -3.13 -10.59
C THR A 296 -10.77 -3.52 -9.15
N LEU A 297 -11.83 -4.00 -8.49
CA LEU A 297 -12.02 -3.93 -7.04
C LEU A 297 -12.70 -5.19 -6.52
N MET A 298 -12.32 -5.62 -5.32
CA MET A 298 -12.94 -6.75 -4.60
C MET A 298 -13.34 -6.42 -3.15
N HIS A 299 -13.13 -5.17 -2.74
CA HIS A 299 -13.40 -4.71 -1.38
C HIS A 299 -14.79 -4.10 -1.25
N LYS A 300 -15.29 -4.03 -0.02
CA LYS A 300 -16.62 -3.48 0.29
C LYS A 300 -16.73 -1.99 -0.08
N PHE A 301 -15.61 -1.26 0.04
CA PHE A 301 -15.44 0.14 -0.36
C PHE A 301 -14.02 0.30 -0.91
N GLN A 302 -13.81 1.20 -1.88
CA GLN A 302 -12.49 1.70 -2.23
C GLN A 302 -12.58 3.15 -2.71
N GLY A 303 -11.73 4.02 -2.17
CA GLY A 303 -11.57 5.40 -2.64
C GLY A 303 -10.70 5.44 -3.90
N ILE A 304 -11.15 6.14 -4.93
CA ILE A 304 -10.40 6.34 -6.18
C ILE A 304 -10.43 7.82 -6.52
N GLY A 305 -9.26 8.40 -6.81
CA GLY A 305 -9.10 9.73 -7.39
C GLY A 305 -8.37 9.64 -8.72
N TYR A 306 -8.84 10.38 -9.73
CA TYR A 306 -8.18 10.44 -11.04
C TYR A 306 -8.30 11.83 -11.67
N MET A 307 -7.34 12.14 -12.54
CA MET A 307 -7.27 13.43 -13.25
C MET A 307 -6.36 13.29 -14.47
N SER A 308 -6.76 13.86 -15.61
CA SER A 308 -5.89 14.08 -16.78
C SER A 308 -5.70 15.57 -17.06
N ASP A 309 -5.01 15.92 -18.14
CA ASP A 309 -4.84 17.27 -18.64
C ASP A 309 -6.16 17.92 -19.08
N SER A 310 -7.06 17.15 -19.72
CA SER A 310 -8.41 17.55 -20.15
C SER A 310 -9.34 17.90 -18.97
N HIS A 311 -9.00 17.49 -17.75
CA HIS A 311 -9.77 17.75 -16.55
C HIS A 311 -9.43 19.10 -15.89
N ARG A 312 -10.44 19.97 -15.74
CA ARG A 312 -10.31 21.23 -14.99
C ARG A 312 -10.11 21.05 -13.48
N ARG A 313 -10.59 19.93 -12.92
CA ARG A 313 -10.47 19.54 -11.51
C ARG A 313 -10.35 18.00 -11.43
N PRO A 314 -9.68 17.44 -10.41
CA PRO A 314 -9.69 16.00 -10.19
C PRO A 314 -11.11 15.49 -9.95
N LYS A 315 -11.37 14.24 -10.34
CA LYS A 315 -12.59 13.51 -10.02
C LYS A 315 -12.27 12.48 -8.93
N THR A 316 -13.20 12.30 -8.01
CA THR A 316 -13.11 11.28 -6.96
C THR A 316 -14.39 10.44 -6.93
N THR A 317 -14.27 9.18 -6.53
CA THR A 317 -15.38 8.29 -6.28
C THR A 317 -15.07 7.36 -5.11
N ILE A 318 -16.11 6.91 -4.41
CA ILE A 318 -16.04 5.77 -3.50
C ILE A 318 -16.80 4.66 -4.18
N SER A 319 -16.08 3.71 -4.76
CA SER A 319 -16.70 2.52 -5.31
C SER A 319 -17.16 1.60 -4.19
N ARG A 320 -18.20 0.80 -4.46
CA ARG A 320 -18.91 -0.02 -3.48
C ARG A 320 -19.38 -1.31 -4.13
N LEU A 321 -19.27 -2.40 -3.38
CA LEU A 321 -19.95 -3.64 -3.74
C LEU A 321 -21.47 -3.46 -3.58
N ASN A 322 -22.28 -3.99 -4.50
CA ASN A 322 -23.74 -3.94 -4.41
C ASN A 322 -24.24 -4.60 -3.11
N SER A 323 -25.38 -4.14 -2.59
CA SER A 323 -25.93 -4.55 -1.27
C SER A 323 -26.12 -6.06 -1.10
N ASP A 324 -26.32 -6.76 -2.21
CA ASP A 324 -26.71 -8.17 -2.25
C ASP A 324 -25.50 -9.10 -2.45
N ASN A 325 -24.28 -8.52 -2.49
CA ASN A 325 -23.03 -9.24 -2.71
C ASN A 325 -22.23 -9.37 -1.39
N ASN A 326 -21.67 -10.55 -1.14
CA ASN A 326 -20.73 -10.76 -0.03
C ASN A 326 -19.31 -10.26 -0.43
N PRO A 327 -18.64 -9.45 0.42
CA PRO A 327 -17.23 -9.09 0.23
C PRO A 327 -16.34 -10.33 0.13
N GLY A 328 -15.31 -10.28 -0.72
CA GLY A 328 -14.38 -11.41 -0.93
C GLY A 328 -14.89 -12.55 -1.80
N TYR A 329 -16.08 -12.42 -2.43
CA TYR A 329 -16.65 -13.45 -3.33
C TYR A 329 -17.13 -12.90 -4.69
N ARG A 330 -17.05 -11.58 -4.91
CA ARG A 330 -17.48 -10.93 -6.16
C ARG A 330 -16.61 -9.72 -6.50
N VAL A 331 -16.47 -9.48 -7.78
CA VAL A 331 -15.67 -8.41 -8.39
C VAL A 331 -16.56 -7.23 -8.77
N SER A 332 -16.01 -6.01 -8.78
CA SER A 332 -16.62 -4.84 -9.41
C SER A 332 -15.55 -3.94 -10.01
N GLY A 333 -15.76 -3.43 -11.22
CA GLY A 333 -14.84 -2.52 -11.91
C GLY A 333 -15.45 -1.14 -12.18
N VAL A 334 -14.60 -0.13 -12.30
CA VAL A 334 -14.96 1.18 -12.84
C VAL A 334 -13.98 1.55 -13.94
N SER A 335 -14.49 1.68 -15.17
CA SER A 335 -13.72 2.18 -16.31
C SER A 335 -13.72 3.70 -16.32
N PHE A 336 -12.56 4.31 -16.59
CA PHE A 336 -12.48 5.72 -16.95
C PHE A 336 -11.73 5.89 -18.26
N THR A 337 -12.41 6.45 -19.25
CA THR A 337 -11.81 7.02 -20.46
C THR A 337 -11.49 8.49 -20.19
N THR A 338 -10.25 8.90 -20.45
CA THR A 338 -9.70 10.25 -20.18
C THR A 338 -9.48 11.05 -21.45
#